data_AF-A0A6V7M5K8-F1
#
_entry.id   AF-A0A6V7M5K8-F1
#
_cell.length_a   1.000
_cell.length_b   1.000
_cell.length_c   1.000
_cell.angle_alpha   90.00
_cell.angle_beta   90.00
_cell.angle_gamma   90.00
#
_symmetry.space_group_name_H-M   'P 1'
#
loop_
_entity.id
_entity.type
_entity.pdbx_description
1 polymer ?
#
loop_
_entity_poly.entity_id
_entity_poly.type
_entity_poly.pdbx_seq_one_letter_code
_entity_poly.pdbx_strand_id
1 'polypeptide(L)'
;YLERRFGPTARLVASFAYFIQYISFTGVVIYAPALALEATTGLSGTMSILLIGLICTFYSTIGGIKAVIVTDILQGTLMFISIFCIIGVVASELEGGLFGVMSTAGKGGRLNYDKFEYDPTIRHSWLSLTVGGFFWFLSIYATGQVMVQRLLTA
;
A
#
# COMPACT_ATOMS: atom_id res chain seq x y z
N TYR A 1 -14.69 3.65 20.79
CA TYR A 1 -14.22 2.65 21.77
C TYR A 1 -13.36 3.27 22.88
N LEU A 2 -12.22 3.89 22.56
CA LEU A 2 -11.27 4.44 23.53
C LEU A 2 -11.90 5.35 24.60
N GLU A 3 -12.81 6.23 24.21
CA GLU A 3 -13.52 7.11 25.15
C GLU A 3 -14.36 6.34 26.19
N ARG A 4 -15.06 5.29 25.78
CA ARG A 4 -15.88 4.46 26.69
C ARG A 4 -15.00 3.64 27.64
N ARG A 5 -13.77 3.32 27.26
CA ARG A 5 -12.88 2.43 28.04
C ARG A 5 -11.88 3.17 28.92
N PHE A 6 -11.32 4.28 28.42
CA PHE A 6 -10.20 5.01 29.02
C PHE A 6 -10.48 6.51 29.18
N GLY A 7 -11.67 6.99 28.80
CA GLY A 7 -12.07 8.38 28.92
C GLY A 7 -11.72 9.25 27.71
N PRO A 8 -12.23 10.50 27.70
CA PRO A 8 -12.15 11.41 26.55
C PRO A 8 -10.72 11.84 26.21
N THR A 9 -9.84 11.98 27.22
CA THR A 9 -8.43 12.37 27.03
C THR A 9 -7.66 11.34 26.19
N ALA A 10 -7.82 10.04 26.51
CA ALA A 10 -7.18 8.96 25.76
C ALA A 10 -7.65 8.92 24.30
N ARG A 11 -8.95 9.18 24.05
CA ARG A 11 -9.49 9.30 22.68
C ARG A 11 -8.81 10.45 21.93
N LEU A 12 -8.70 11.63 22.53
CA LEU A 12 -8.14 12.81 21.86
C LEU A 12 -6.67 12.62 21.51
N VAL A 13 -5.86 12.12 22.45
CA VAL A 13 -4.43 11.89 22.21
C VAL A 13 -4.22 10.86 21.10
N ALA A 14 -4.94 9.74 21.13
CA ALA A 14 -4.83 8.70 20.10
C ALA A 14 -5.28 9.20 18.72
N SER A 15 -6.41 9.92 18.64
CA SER A 15 -6.88 10.49 17.38
C SER A 15 -5.90 11.51 16.80
N PHE A 16 -5.31 12.36 17.64
CA PHE A 16 -4.35 13.37 17.21
C PHE A 16 -3.04 12.75 16.72
N ALA A 17 -2.51 11.76 17.45
CA ALA A 17 -1.32 11.01 17.03
C ALA A 17 -1.55 10.31 15.68
N TYR A 18 -2.70 9.64 15.53
CA TYR A 18 -3.08 8.98 14.27
C TYR A 18 -3.21 9.97 13.12
N PHE A 19 -3.81 11.14 13.35
CA PHE A 19 -3.95 12.19 12.34
C PHE A 19 -2.59 12.67 11.79
N ILE A 20 -1.63 12.97 12.67
CA ILE A 20 -0.27 13.39 12.27
C ILE A 20 0.44 12.27 11.50
N GLN A 21 0.37 11.04 12.00
CA GLN A 21 0.95 9.88 11.34
C GLN A 21 0.37 9.70 9.93
N TYR A 22 -0.96 9.82 9.80
CA TYR A 22 -1.65 9.58 8.53
C TYR A 22 -1.37 10.68 7.50
N ILE A 23 -1.26 11.95 7.90
CA ILE A 23 -0.84 13.04 6.99
C ILE A 23 0.55 12.77 6.41
N SER A 24 1.49 12.34 7.25
CA SER A 24 2.85 12.04 6.81
C SER A 24 2.87 10.85 5.85
N PHE A 25 2.08 9.83 6.16
CA PHE A 25 1.96 8.63 5.32
C PHE A 25 1.32 8.93 3.96
N THR A 26 0.22 9.68 3.91
CA THR A 26 -0.48 9.97 2.65
C THR A 26 0.38 10.83 1.71
N GLY A 27 1.22 11.72 2.24
CA GLY A 27 2.20 12.46 1.44
C GLY A 27 3.17 11.54 0.68
N VAL A 28 3.67 10.49 1.34
CA VAL A 28 4.54 9.49 0.70
C VAL A 28 3.76 8.64 -0.31
N VAL A 29 2.50 8.28 0.00
CA VAL A 29 1.67 7.44 -0.87
C VAL A 29 1.35 8.12 -2.21
N ILE A 30 1.12 9.44 -2.23
CA ILE A 30 0.84 10.19 -3.48
C ILE A 30 2.05 10.23 -4.43
N TYR A 31 3.27 10.06 -3.90
CA TYR A 31 4.48 10.13 -4.71
C TYR A 31 4.58 9.00 -5.74
N ALA A 32 4.20 7.77 -5.37
CA ALA A 32 4.28 6.61 -6.27
C ALA A 32 3.46 6.77 -7.58
N PRO A 33 2.16 7.11 -7.55
CA PRO A 33 1.41 7.33 -8.77
C PRO A 33 1.86 8.61 -9.50
N ALA A 34 2.38 9.62 -8.81
CA ALA A 34 2.94 10.81 -9.44
C ALA A 34 4.19 10.52 -10.26
N LEU A 35 5.07 9.68 -9.73
CA LEU A 35 6.26 9.19 -10.44
C LEU A 35 5.88 8.37 -11.67
N ALA A 36 4.84 7.52 -11.56
CA ALA A 36 4.31 6.77 -12.70
C ALA A 36 3.72 7.70 -13.78
N LEU A 37 3.01 8.76 -13.37
CA LEU A 37 2.45 9.75 -14.30
C LEU A 37 3.56 10.57 -14.99
N GLU A 38 4.57 11.01 -14.24
CA GLU A 38 5.76 11.69 -14.77
C GLU A 38 6.49 10.82 -15.80
N ALA A 39 6.71 9.53 -15.50
CA ALA A 39 7.38 8.61 -16.40
C ALA A 39 6.62 8.33 -17.71
N THR A 40 5.29 8.42 -17.70
CA THR A 40 4.44 8.11 -18.86
C THR A 40 4.05 9.33 -19.70
N THR A 41 3.93 10.49 -19.08
CA THR A 41 3.50 11.73 -19.75
C THR A 41 4.63 12.72 -20.01
N GLY A 42 5.76 12.58 -19.31
CA GLY A 42 6.88 13.53 -19.36
C GLY A 42 6.61 14.86 -18.63
N LEU A 43 5.53 14.95 -17.86
CA LEU A 43 5.24 16.12 -17.00
C LEU A 43 6.25 16.22 -15.86
N SER A 44 6.59 17.44 -15.44
CA SER A 44 7.43 17.66 -14.25
C SER A 44 6.81 17.02 -13.01
N GLY A 45 7.60 16.35 -12.16
CA GLY A 45 7.10 15.67 -10.97
C GLY A 45 6.21 16.52 -10.05
N THR A 46 6.49 17.83 -9.90
CA THR A 46 5.63 18.73 -9.11
C THR A 46 4.22 18.87 -9.68
N MET A 47 4.09 19.01 -11.00
CA MET A 47 2.79 19.05 -11.67
C MET A 47 2.03 17.73 -11.54
N SER A 48 2.73 16.60 -11.65
CA SER A 48 2.14 15.27 -11.48
C SER A 48 1.56 15.06 -10.07
N ILE A 49 2.30 15.48 -9.03
CA ILE A 49 1.85 15.42 -7.64
C ILE A 49 0.60 16.29 -7.43
N LEU A 50 0.63 17.53 -7.90
CA LEU A 50 -0.50 18.46 -7.76
C LEU A 50 -1.76 17.94 -8.47
N LEU A 51 -1.60 17.41 -9.68
CA LEU A 51 -2.72 16.90 -10.48
C LEU A 51 -3.37 15.68 -9.80
N ILE A 52 -2.58 14.72 -9.37
CA ILE A 52 -3.09 13.52 -8.68
C ILE A 52 -3.74 13.90 -7.35
N GLY A 53 -3.11 14.77 -6.57
CA GLY A 53 -3.67 15.26 -5.31
C GLY A 53 -5.00 15.98 -5.49
N LEU A 54 -5.11 16.81 -6.53
CA LEU A 54 -6.34 17.54 -6.85
C LEU A 54 -7.47 16.59 -7.26
N ILE A 55 -7.20 15.66 -8.18
CA ILE A 55 -8.19 14.65 -8.60
C ILE A 55 -8.65 13.83 -7.40
N CYS A 56 -7.70 13.33 -6.60
CA CYS A 56 -7.96 12.54 -5.40
C CYS A 56 -8.85 13.28 -4.39
N THR A 57 -8.51 14.53 -4.12
CA THR A 57 -9.28 15.38 -3.20
C THR A 57 -10.68 15.66 -3.74
N PHE A 58 -10.80 15.95 -5.04
CA PHE A 58 -12.07 16.31 -5.68
C PHE A 58 -13.08 15.16 -5.63
N TYR A 59 -12.71 13.95 -6.08
CA TYR A 59 -13.66 12.84 -6.04
C TYR A 59 -13.95 12.37 -4.60
N SER A 60 -12.97 12.46 -3.70
CA SER A 60 -13.15 12.06 -2.29
C SER A 60 -14.08 13.01 -1.54
N THR A 61 -14.00 14.32 -1.79
CA THR A 61 -14.86 15.34 -1.15
C THR A 61 -16.30 15.28 -1.66
N ILE A 62 -16.51 15.05 -2.96
CA ILE A 62 -17.86 14.98 -3.54
C ILE A 62 -18.55 13.66 -3.20
N GLY A 63 -17.84 12.55 -3.33
CA GLY A 63 -18.45 11.22 -3.24
C GLY A 63 -18.52 10.64 -1.81
N GLY A 64 -17.76 11.19 -0.88
CA GLY A 64 -17.66 10.69 0.49
C GLY A 64 -17.15 9.25 0.56
N ILE A 65 -17.26 8.62 1.73
CA ILE A 65 -16.66 7.30 1.99
C ILE A 65 -17.19 6.19 1.07
N LYS A 66 -18.46 6.25 0.65
CA LYS A 66 -19.06 5.23 -0.23
C LYS A 66 -18.44 5.27 -1.63
N ALA A 67 -18.27 6.47 -2.21
CA ALA A 67 -17.62 6.59 -3.51
C ALA A 67 -16.15 6.17 -3.44
N VAL A 68 -15.45 6.53 -2.35
CA VAL A 68 -14.05 6.13 -2.14
C VAL A 68 -13.90 4.60 -2.12
N ILE A 69 -14.81 3.88 -1.45
CA ILE A 69 -14.79 2.40 -1.46
C ILE A 69 -14.98 1.85 -2.87
N VAL A 70 -15.90 2.41 -3.67
CA VAL A 70 -16.11 1.96 -5.05
C VAL A 70 -14.88 2.22 -5.92
N THR A 71 -14.26 3.41 -5.80
CA THR A 71 -13.03 3.72 -6.54
C THR A 71 -11.86 2.83 -6.12
N ASP A 72 -11.76 2.49 -4.83
CA ASP A 72 -10.73 1.57 -4.33
C ASP A 72 -10.91 0.15 -4.89
N ILE A 73 -12.14 -0.35 -5.02
CA ILE A 73 -12.43 -1.66 -5.62
C ILE A 73 -12.03 -1.67 -7.10
N LEU A 74 -12.35 -0.60 -7.84
CA LEU A 74 -11.97 -0.46 -9.25
C LEU A 74 -10.44 -0.43 -9.40
N GLN A 75 -9.76 0.40 -8.60
CA GLN A 75 -8.30 0.50 -8.63
C GLN A 75 -7.63 -0.82 -8.26
N GLY A 76 -8.09 -1.50 -7.20
CA GLY A 76 -7.59 -2.81 -6.81
C GLY A 76 -7.76 -3.85 -7.91
N THR A 77 -8.94 -3.90 -8.54
CA THR A 77 -9.23 -4.81 -9.66
C THR A 77 -8.30 -4.55 -10.85
N LEU A 78 -8.10 -3.28 -11.23
CA LEU A 78 -7.19 -2.90 -12.30
C LEU A 78 -5.73 -3.27 -11.97
N MET A 79 -5.30 -3.13 -10.72
CA MET A 79 -3.96 -3.54 -10.29
C MET A 79 -3.77 -5.06 -10.44
N PHE A 80 -4.75 -5.88 -10.06
CA PHE A 80 -4.68 -7.33 -10.27
C PHE A 80 -4.59 -7.69 -11.76
N ILE A 81 -5.47 -7.11 -12.59
CA ILE A 81 -5.46 -7.34 -14.05
C ILE A 81 -4.09 -6.95 -14.63
N SER A 82 -3.55 -5.79 -14.23
CA SER A 82 -2.25 -5.30 -14.71
C SER A 82 -1.12 -6.26 -14.36
N ILE A 83 -1.10 -6.79 -13.12
CA ILE A 83 -0.09 -7.76 -12.68
C ILE A 83 -0.19 -9.05 -13.51
N PHE A 84 -1.39 -9.59 -13.71
CA PHE A 84 -1.57 -10.80 -14.52
C PHE A 84 -1.19 -10.59 -15.99
N CYS A 85 -1.53 -9.44 -16.57
CA CYS A 85 -1.10 -9.07 -17.92
C CYS A 85 0.42 -9.01 -18.03
N ILE A 86 1.10 -8.32 -17.10
CA ILE A 86 2.58 -8.22 -17.11
C ILE A 86 3.21 -9.61 -17.00
N ILE A 87 2.74 -10.45 -16.08
CA ILE A 87 3.24 -11.83 -15.93
C ILE A 87 3.01 -12.63 -17.22
N GLY A 88 1.83 -12.50 -17.85
CA GLY A 88 1.50 -13.18 -19.09
C GLY A 88 2.39 -12.78 -20.27
N VAL A 89 2.62 -11.47 -20.44
CA VAL A 89 3.49 -10.93 -21.51
C VAL A 89 4.93 -11.40 -21.29
N VAL A 90 5.47 -11.22 -20.07
CA VAL A 90 6.85 -11.63 -19.76
C VAL A 90 7.03 -13.14 -19.92
N ALA A 91 6.03 -13.94 -19.54
CA ALA A 91 6.07 -15.39 -19.77
C ALA A 91 6.01 -15.74 -21.26
N SER A 92 5.31 -14.97 -22.09
CA SER A 92 5.24 -15.23 -23.54
C SER A 92 6.53 -14.86 -24.28
N GLU A 93 7.31 -13.90 -23.77
CA GLU A 93 8.56 -13.44 -24.39
C GLU A 93 9.80 -14.25 -23.98
N LEU A 94 9.75 -14.95 -22.83
CA LEU A 94 10.86 -15.79 -22.37
C LEU A 94 10.78 -17.23 -22.92
N GLU A 95 11.91 -17.74 -23.41
CA GLU A 95 12.06 -19.17 -23.68
C GLU A 95 11.83 -19.99 -22.39
N GLY A 96 10.84 -20.89 -22.43
CA GLY A 96 10.44 -21.71 -21.28
C GLY A 96 9.29 -21.15 -20.44
N GLY A 97 8.63 -20.06 -20.85
CA GLY A 97 7.41 -19.59 -20.22
C GLY A 97 7.60 -19.11 -18.78
N LEU A 98 6.61 -19.37 -17.92
CA LEU A 98 6.68 -19.08 -16.48
C LEU A 98 7.87 -19.78 -15.78
N PHE A 99 8.25 -20.97 -16.25
CA PHE A 99 9.39 -21.70 -15.69
C PHE A 99 10.72 -21.03 -16.07
N GLY A 100 10.81 -20.47 -17.27
CA GLY A 100 11.93 -19.62 -17.70
C GLY A 100 12.10 -18.37 -16.82
N VAL A 101 10.99 -17.72 -16.45
CA VAL A 101 10.99 -16.58 -15.52
C VAL A 101 11.53 -16.99 -14.15
N MET A 102 11.04 -18.11 -13.60
CA MET A 102 11.49 -18.60 -12.29
C MET A 102 12.96 -19.02 -12.29
N SER A 103 13.41 -19.72 -13.33
CA SER A 103 14.80 -20.13 -13.51
C SER A 103 15.73 -18.91 -13.61
N THR A 104 15.33 -17.88 -14.36
CA THR A 104 16.06 -16.62 -14.48
C THR A 104 16.12 -15.87 -13.15
N ALA A 105 15.00 -15.82 -12.40
CA ALA A 105 14.97 -15.22 -11.07
C ALA A 105 15.88 -15.96 -10.06
N GLY A 106 15.94 -17.29 -10.15
CA GLY A 106 16.84 -18.12 -9.35
C GLY A 106 18.31 -17.86 -9.65
N LYS A 107 18.69 -17.87 -10.93
CA LYS A 107 20.05 -17.51 -11.38
C LYS A 107 20.45 -16.10 -10.98
N GLY A 108 19.50 -15.16 -10.99
CA GLY A 108 19.71 -13.77 -10.57
C GLY A 108 19.75 -13.57 -9.06
N GLY A 109 19.68 -14.63 -8.23
CA GLY A 109 19.73 -14.52 -6.77
C GLY A 109 18.53 -13.78 -6.16
N ARG A 110 17.41 -13.66 -6.90
CA ARG A 110 16.21 -12.94 -6.45
C ARG A 110 15.29 -13.84 -5.61
N LEU A 111 15.44 -15.15 -5.73
CA LEU A 111 14.70 -16.17 -4.98
C LEU A 111 15.45 -16.52 -3.69
N ASN A 112 15.17 -15.79 -2.60
CA ASN A 112 15.77 -16.05 -1.28
C ASN A 112 14.75 -16.75 -0.36
N TYR A 113 14.46 -18.03 -0.64
CA TYR A 113 13.52 -18.83 0.16
C TYR A 113 14.12 -19.39 1.46
N ASP A 114 15.44 -19.59 1.47
CA ASP A 114 16.10 -20.41 2.50
C ASP A 114 16.90 -19.61 3.53
N LYS A 115 16.84 -18.27 3.49
CA LYS A 115 17.57 -17.41 4.44
C LYS A 115 16.74 -17.14 5.69
N PHE A 116 16.74 -18.12 6.61
CA PHE A 116 16.19 -17.97 7.96
C PHE A 116 17.20 -17.25 8.86
N GLU A 117 17.40 -15.96 8.60
CA GLU A 117 18.25 -15.10 9.42
C GLU A 117 17.42 -14.50 10.56
N TYR A 118 17.93 -14.62 11.80
CA TYR A 118 17.28 -14.15 13.02
C TYR A 118 17.87 -12.83 13.53
N ASP A 119 18.80 -12.23 12.80
CA ASP A 119 19.47 -11.00 13.19
C ASP A 119 18.49 -9.80 13.11
N PRO A 120 18.24 -9.09 14.23
CA PRO A 120 17.37 -7.92 14.27
C PRO A 120 17.97 -6.68 13.58
N THR A 121 19.27 -6.69 13.26
CA THR A 121 19.97 -5.58 12.60
C THR A 121 19.71 -5.57 11.09
N ILE A 122 19.25 -6.70 10.54
CA ILE A 122 18.95 -6.86 9.11
C ILE A 122 17.55 -6.35 8.83
N ARG A 123 17.43 -5.43 7.86
CA ARG A 123 16.19 -4.72 7.52
C ARG A 123 15.00 -5.64 7.21
N HIS A 124 15.25 -6.78 6.57
CA HIS A 124 14.24 -7.77 6.18
C HIS A 124 14.69 -9.18 6.58
N SER A 125 14.90 -9.39 7.87
CA SER A 125 15.13 -10.73 8.43
C SER A 125 13.83 -11.51 8.55
N TRP A 126 13.91 -12.84 8.60
CA TRP A 126 12.72 -13.69 8.74
C TRP A 126 11.91 -13.31 9.99
N LEU A 127 12.61 -13.02 11.10
CA LEU A 127 11.99 -12.58 12.35
C LEU A 127 11.31 -11.20 12.21
N SER A 128 11.96 -10.23 11.56
CA SER A 128 11.37 -8.90 11.34
C SER A 128 10.12 -8.95 10.45
N LEU A 129 10.12 -9.82 9.44
CA LEU A 129 9.02 -9.96 8.50
C LEU A 129 7.83 -10.68 9.12
N THR A 130 8.08 -11.75 9.89
CA THR A 130 7.02 -12.53 10.53
C THR A 130 6.43 -11.81 11.74
N VAL A 131 7.25 -11.51 12.76
CA VAL A 131 6.79 -10.88 14.00
C VAL A 131 6.44 -9.42 13.77
N GLY A 132 7.35 -8.66 13.15
CA GLY A 132 7.11 -7.25 12.85
C GLY A 132 5.95 -7.05 11.88
N GLY A 133 5.88 -7.87 10.82
CA GLY A 133 4.74 -7.87 9.89
C GLY A 133 3.42 -8.19 10.58
N PHE A 134 3.37 -9.19 11.47
CA PHE A 134 2.17 -9.53 12.23
C PHE A 134 1.66 -8.33 13.06
N PHE A 135 2.52 -7.71 13.86
CA PHE A 135 2.12 -6.54 14.65
C PHE A 135 1.76 -5.34 13.78
N TRP A 136 2.44 -5.15 12.66
CA TRP A 136 2.14 -4.08 11.71
C TRP A 136 0.75 -4.25 11.09
N PHE A 137 0.42 -5.44 10.56
CA PHE A 137 -0.91 -5.73 10.05
C PHE A 137 -1.98 -5.64 11.13
N LEU A 138 -1.72 -6.20 12.31
CA LEU A 138 -2.63 -6.13 13.45
C LEU A 138 -2.94 -4.66 13.81
N SER A 139 -1.93 -3.78 13.84
CA SER A 139 -2.13 -2.37 14.10
C SER A 139 -3.01 -1.70 13.03
N ILE A 140 -2.74 -1.94 11.75
CA ILE A 140 -3.52 -1.35 10.64
C ILE A 140 -5.00 -1.77 10.72
N TYR A 141 -5.29 -3.04 10.97
CA TYR A 141 -6.67 -3.53 10.99
C TYR A 141 -7.40 -3.26 12.30
N ALA A 142 -6.72 -3.38 13.46
CA ALA A 142 -7.35 -3.23 14.77
C ALA A 142 -7.49 -1.75 15.21
N THR A 143 -6.53 -0.91 14.83
CA THR A 143 -6.46 0.49 15.30
C THR A 143 -6.54 1.52 14.18
N GLY A 144 -6.29 1.12 12.93
CA GLY A 144 -6.33 2.01 11.79
C GLY A 144 -7.73 2.56 11.56
N GLN A 145 -7.88 3.88 11.69
CA GLN A 145 -9.17 4.53 11.59
C GLN A 145 -9.85 4.18 10.25
N VAL A 146 -9.12 4.28 9.14
CA VAL A 146 -9.64 4.02 7.79
C VAL A 146 -10.24 2.62 7.65
N MET A 147 -9.59 1.59 8.21
CA MET A 147 -10.12 0.23 8.15
C MET A 147 -11.34 0.06 9.04
N VAL A 148 -11.31 0.60 10.25
CA VAL A 148 -12.48 0.58 11.15
C VAL A 148 -13.68 1.29 10.50
N GLN A 149 -13.45 2.43 9.85
CA GLN A 149 -14.50 3.17 9.16
C GLN A 149 -15.09 2.37 8.00
N ARG A 150 -14.27 1.71 7.19
CA ARG A 150 -14.75 0.83 6.10
C ARG A 150 -15.60 -0.33 6.64
N LEU A 151 -15.15 -0.98 7.70
CA LEU A 151 -15.88 -2.07 8.37
C LEU A 151 -17.26 -1.65 8.90
N LEU A 152 -17.38 -0.41 9.39
CA LEU A 152 -18.64 0.12 9.94
C LEU A 152 -19.56 0.76 8.88
N THR A 153 -19.05 1.02 7.68
CA THR A 153 -19.81 1.63 6.58
C THR A 153 -20.43 0.59 5.64
N ALA A 154 -19.94 -0.65 5.70
CA ALA A 154 -20.52 -1.83 5.05
C ALA A 154 -21.79 -2.30 5.78
#